data_AF-H3SAI5-F1
#
_entry.id   AF-H3SAI5-F1
#
_cell.length_a   1.000
_cell.length_b   1.000
_cell.length_c   1.000
_cell.angle_alpha   90.00
_cell.angle_beta   90.00
_cell.angle_gamma   90.00
#
_symmetry.space_group_name_H-M   'P 1'
#
loop_
_entity.id
_entity.type
_entity.pdbx_description
1 polymer ?
#
loop_
_entity_poly.entity_id
_entity_poly.type
_entity_poly.pdbx_seq_one_letter_code
_entity_poly.pdbx_strand_id
1 'polypeptide(L)'
;MEQGRYGSRAILNTQVIDYATNEPIMYMDYATSATNEWTAETVYARGGNGNPKRIAWNGEKGATLTIETQIFTMEHLALLAGEEIVSGPQTIYKREVLTVQEDGAGGTKVKLSKAPQGGSTAVSVFAFTNGVKGAPQEVKTVTGSEIVLSDKATVAAGEEVEVYYQFQSASANKLSFTAKGFPKYVKIVGDTLYADEVAGEMVPMQMTYYKAKLQPNFTLAMSPTGDPSSLTLTFDIFPVKVNGTDTLADMIIYEE
;
A
#
# COMPACT_ATOMS: atom_id res chain seq x y z
N MET A 1 -17.84 -12.64 34.46
CA MET A 1 -18.08 -11.23 34.12
C MET A 1 -19.55 -10.81 34.17
N GLU A 2 -19.91 -9.92 35.11
CA GLU A 2 -21.12 -9.10 34.98
C GLU A 2 -20.85 -7.99 33.95
N GLN A 3 -21.86 -7.56 33.19
CA GLN A 3 -21.66 -6.49 32.21
C GLN A 3 -21.55 -5.12 32.89
N GLY A 4 -20.47 -4.40 32.61
CA GLY A 4 -20.23 -3.03 33.05
C GLY A 4 -20.60 -1.95 32.02
N ARG A 5 -20.22 -0.72 32.32
CA ARG A 5 -20.23 0.41 31.37
C ARG A 5 -18.80 0.63 30.89
N TYR A 6 -18.61 0.71 29.58
CA TYR A 6 -17.28 0.68 28.99
C TYR A 6 -16.97 1.96 28.20
N GLY A 7 -15.76 2.49 28.38
CA GLY A 7 -15.19 3.54 27.55
C GLY A 7 -14.14 2.99 26.60
N SER A 8 -14.20 3.39 25.32
CA SER A 8 -13.19 3.04 24.31
C SER A 8 -12.30 4.24 24.01
N ARG A 9 -10.98 4.02 23.99
CA ARG A 9 -9.97 5.02 23.59
C ARG A 9 -8.75 4.41 22.91
N ALA A 10 -8.45 3.15 23.17
CA ALA A 10 -7.35 2.44 22.55
C ALA A 10 -7.62 2.18 21.06
N ILE A 11 -6.56 2.07 20.27
CA ILE A 11 -6.66 1.68 18.86
C ILE A 11 -7.07 0.20 18.74
N LEU A 12 -7.67 -0.16 17.61
CA LEU A 12 -7.94 -1.54 17.23
C LEU A 12 -6.72 -2.12 16.53
N ASN A 13 -5.99 -3.02 17.18
CA ASN A 13 -4.89 -3.76 16.56
C ASN A 13 -5.48 -4.85 15.68
N THR A 14 -5.27 -4.78 14.37
CA THR A 14 -5.98 -5.67 13.44
C THR A 14 -5.08 -6.72 12.81
N GLN A 15 -5.60 -7.94 12.79
CA GLN A 15 -5.08 -9.10 12.08
C GLN A 15 -5.93 -9.29 10.83
N VAL A 16 -5.30 -9.27 9.67
CA VAL A 16 -5.96 -9.57 8.39
C VAL A 16 -5.58 -10.99 7.99
N ILE A 17 -6.60 -11.82 7.76
CA ILE A 17 -6.47 -13.25 7.50
C ILE A 17 -7.14 -13.55 6.15
N ASP A 18 -6.51 -14.34 5.29
CA ASP A 18 -7.15 -14.77 4.04
C ASP A 18 -8.39 -15.61 4.34
N TYR A 19 -9.52 -15.25 3.72
CA TYR A 19 -10.79 -15.94 4.01
C TYR A 19 -10.83 -17.38 3.51
N ALA A 20 -10.09 -17.71 2.45
CA ALA A 20 -10.09 -19.03 1.84
C ALA A 20 -9.10 -19.98 2.54
N THR A 21 -7.89 -19.51 2.85
CA THR A 21 -6.84 -20.36 3.45
C THR A 21 -6.82 -20.31 4.98
N ASN A 22 -7.41 -19.28 5.60
CA ASN A 22 -7.26 -18.95 7.02
C ASN A 22 -5.82 -18.64 7.45
N GLU A 23 -4.94 -18.32 6.50
CA GLU A 23 -3.58 -17.91 6.80
C GLU A 23 -3.52 -16.41 7.13
N PRO A 24 -2.80 -16.01 8.18
CA PRO A 24 -2.56 -14.60 8.46
C PRO A 24 -1.81 -13.94 7.30
N ILE A 25 -2.37 -12.88 6.74
CA ILE A 25 -1.73 -12.05 5.71
C ILE A 25 -0.84 -11.01 6.38
N MET A 26 -1.37 -10.33 7.39
CA MET A 26 -0.67 -9.24 8.07
C MET A 26 -1.26 -8.94 9.44
N TYR A 27 -0.44 -8.32 10.28
CA TYR A 27 -0.84 -7.72 11.55
C TYR A 27 -0.48 -6.24 11.53
N MET A 28 -1.37 -5.39 12.02
CA MET A 28 -1.12 -3.96 12.18
C MET A 28 -1.52 -3.48 13.58
N ASP A 29 -0.54 -2.92 14.27
CA ASP A 29 -0.66 -2.24 15.58
C ASP A 29 -0.41 -0.73 15.47
N TYR A 30 -0.04 -0.24 14.28
CA TYR A 30 0.32 1.15 13.98
C TYR A 30 -0.76 1.93 13.24
N ALA A 31 -1.98 1.40 13.16
CA ALA A 31 -3.11 2.16 12.61
C ALA A 31 -3.32 3.44 13.43
N THR A 32 -3.64 4.55 12.76
CA THR A 32 -3.93 5.83 13.42
C THR A 32 -5.40 5.92 13.82
N SER A 33 -6.29 5.28 13.07
CA SER A 33 -7.72 5.22 13.38
C SER A 33 -8.34 3.91 12.87
N ALA A 34 -9.36 3.44 13.57
CA ALA A 34 -10.20 2.33 13.15
C ALA A 34 -11.66 2.71 13.45
N THR A 35 -12.46 2.86 12.39
CA THR A 35 -13.85 3.30 12.47
C THR A 35 -14.76 2.21 11.94
N ASN A 36 -15.68 1.73 12.78
CA ASN A 36 -16.73 0.79 12.38
C ASN A 36 -18.05 1.56 12.21
N GLU A 37 -18.59 1.55 11.00
CA GLU A 37 -19.84 2.22 10.67
C GLU A 37 -20.91 1.18 10.34
N TRP A 38 -22.11 1.37 10.90
CA TRP A 38 -23.27 0.51 10.65
C TRP A 38 -24.35 1.32 9.96
N THR A 39 -24.81 0.83 8.82
CA THR A 39 -25.85 1.47 8.01
C THR A 39 -27.10 0.60 7.99
N ALA A 40 -28.27 1.22 7.90
CA ALA A 40 -29.55 0.54 7.69
C ALA A 40 -30.56 1.53 7.10
N GLU A 41 -31.46 1.04 6.26
CA GLU A 41 -32.57 1.83 5.74
C GLU A 41 -33.85 1.56 6.56
N THR A 42 -34.59 2.62 6.89
CA THR A 42 -35.93 2.51 7.47
C THR A 42 -36.95 3.25 6.62
N VAL A 43 -37.90 2.52 6.04
CA VAL A 43 -39.03 3.08 5.28
C VAL A 43 -40.29 3.11 6.14
N TYR A 44 -41.12 4.14 5.97
CA TYR A 44 -42.30 4.39 6.81
C TYR A 44 -43.59 4.47 6.00
N ALA A 45 -44.63 3.75 6.43
CA ALA A 45 -46.00 4.05 6.01
C ALA A 45 -46.56 5.18 6.88
N ARG A 46 -47.21 6.15 6.24
CA ARG A 46 -47.82 7.31 6.89
C ARG A 46 -49.31 7.38 6.56
N GLY A 47 -50.13 7.92 7.46
CA GLY A 47 -51.56 7.99 7.22
C GLY A 47 -52.37 8.72 8.30
N GLY A 48 -53.45 9.38 7.85
CA GLY A 48 -54.35 10.23 8.63
C GLY A 48 -54.12 11.73 8.42
N ASN A 49 -55.00 12.56 9.01
CA ASN A 49 -54.82 14.01 9.00
C ASN A 49 -53.53 14.36 9.80
N GLY A 50 -52.61 15.11 9.17
CA GLY A 50 -51.27 15.38 9.71
C GLY A 50 -50.15 14.40 9.28
N ASN A 51 -50.45 13.39 8.45
CA ASN A 51 -49.48 12.45 7.86
C ASN A 51 -48.40 11.85 8.82
N PRO A 52 -48.76 11.42 10.05
CA PRO A 52 -47.80 10.83 10.98
C PRO A 52 -47.31 9.47 10.50
N LYS A 53 -46.08 9.09 10.92
CA LYS A 53 -45.51 7.74 10.72
C LYS A 53 -46.35 6.72 11.50
N ARG A 54 -46.70 5.60 10.88
CA ARG A 54 -47.57 4.57 11.47
C ARG A 54 -46.91 3.20 11.53
N ILE A 55 -46.20 2.82 10.47
CA ILE A 55 -45.50 1.52 10.38
C ILE A 55 -44.10 1.81 9.84
N ALA A 56 -43.11 1.07 10.35
CA ALA A 56 -41.73 1.13 9.91
C ALA A 56 -41.27 -0.25 9.47
N TRP A 57 -40.47 -0.31 8.40
CA TRP A 57 -39.73 -1.51 7.99
C TRP A 57 -38.25 -1.17 7.90
N ASN A 58 -37.41 -2.06 8.41
CA ASN A 58 -35.96 -1.93 8.33
C ASN A 58 -35.41 -2.88 7.27
N GLY A 59 -34.44 -2.43 6.49
CA GLY A 59 -33.76 -3.19 5.46
C GLY A 59 -32.31 -2.76 5.29
N GLU A 60 -31.60 -3.42 4.39
CA GLU A 60 -30.25 -3.03 3.93
C GLU A 60 -29.25 -2.78 5.06
N LYS A 61 -29.30 -3.60 6.12
CA LYS A 61 -28.32 -3.50 7.20
C LYS A 61 -26.93 -3.85 6.66
N GLY A 62 -26.03 -2.88 6.65
CA GLY A 62 -24.64 -3.01 6.24
C GLY A 62 -23.68 -2.61 7.35
N ALA A 63 -22.41 -2.95 7.15
CA ALA A 63 -21.34 -2.42 7.97
C ALA A 63 -20.07 -2.21 7.13
N THR A 64 -19.32 -1.20 7.48
CA THR A 64 -18.00 -0.90 6.89
C THR A 64 -16.99 -0.69 8.00
N LEU A 65 -15.77 -1.20 7.78
CA LEU A 65 -14.63 -0.95 8.65
C LEU A 65 -13.63 -0.10 7.87
N THR A 66 -13.34 1.10 8.37
CA THR A 66 -12.30 1.97 7.81
C THR A 66 -11.11 2.01 8.74
N ILE A 67 -9.94 1.64 8.21
CA ILE A 67 -8.66 1.70 8.93
C ILE A 67 -7.78 2.73 8.21
N GLU A 68 -7.21 3.67 8.97
CA GLU A 68 -6.24 4.63 8.45
C GLU A 68 -4.86 4.36 9.04
N THR A 69 -3.84 4.47 8.19
CA THR A 69 -2.44 4.37 8.61
C THR A 69 -1.57 5.34 7.82
N GLN A 70 -0.53 5.86 8.45
CA GLN A 70 0.52 6.65 7.78
C GLN A 70 1.76 5.81 7.46
N ILE A 71 1.81 4.57 7.95
CA ILE A 71 2.87 3.60 7.71
C ILE A 71 2.23 2.43 6.96
N PHE A 72 2.78 2.06 5.82
CA PHE A 72 2.27 0.92 5.06
C PHE A 72 3.42 0.05 4.57
N THR A 73 3.14 -1.25 4.50
CA THR A 73 4.05 -2.25 3.94
C THR A 73 3.65 -2.57 2.50
N MET A 74 4.52 -3.28 1.79
CA MET A 74 4.20 -3.78 0.45
C MET A 74 2.99 -4.74 0.46
N GLU A 75 2.71 -5.39 1.59
CA GLU A 75 1.54 -6.26 1.77
C GLU A 75 0.23 -5.47 1.75
N HIS A 76 0.21 -4.22 2.24
CA HIS A 76 -0.98 -3.36 2.13
C HIS A 76 -1.30 -3.08 0.67
N LEU A 77 -0.25 -2.74 -0.09
CA LEU A 77 -0.38 -2.49 -1.52
C LEU A 77 -0.75 -3.77 -2.27
N ALA A 78 -0.23 -4.93 -1.86
CA ALA A 78 -0.57 -6.22 -2.43
C ALA A 78 -2.04 -6.59 -2.20
N LEU A 79 -2.54 -6.32 -0.99
CA LEU A 79 -3.95 -6.50 -0.66
C LEU A 79 -4.85 -5.59 -1.50
N LEU A 80 -4.46 -4.32 -1.67
CA LEU A 80 -5.15 -3.34 -2.54
C LEU A 80 -5.10 -3.72 -4.01
N ALA A 81 -3.95 -4.19 -4.49
CA ALA A 81 -3.75 -4.63 -5.87
C ALA A 81 -4.48 -5.96 -6.16
N GLY A 82 -4.74 -6.77 -5.13
CA GLY A 82 -5.27 -8.12 -5.28
C GLY A 82 -4.28 -9.09 -5.93
N GLU A 83 -2.99 -8.82 -5.81
CA GLU A 83 -1.90 -9.54 -6.49
C GLU A 83 -0.80 -9.89 -5.49
N GLU A 84 -0.08 -10.98 -5.75
CA GLU A 84 0.99 -11.45 -4.88
C GLU A 84 2.30 -10.69 -5.11
N ILE A 85 3.13 -10.62 -4.05
CA ILE A 85 4.46 -10.04 -4.13
C ILE A 85 5.41 -11.07 -4.73
N VAL A 86 5.97 -10.76 -5.90
CA VAL A 86 6.93 -11.63 -6.58
C VAL A 86 8.35 -11.24 -6.18
N SER A 87 9.03 -12.12 -5.45
CA SER A 87 10.45 -12.00 -5.12
C SER A 87 11.33 -12.57 -6.23
N GLY A 88 12.36 -11.85 -6.65
CA GLY A 88 13.36 -12.38 -7.59
C GLY A 88 14.09 -11.30 -8.38
N PRO A 89 14.83 -11.70 -9.42
CA PRO A 89 15.57 -10.76 -10.24
C PRO A 89 14.62 -9.81 -10.99
N GLN A 90 14.88 -8.50 -10.91
CA GLN A 90 14.09 -7.49 -11.61
C GLN A 90 14.99 -6.50 -12.34
N THR A 91 14.52 -6.03 -13.48
CA THR A 91 15.17 -4.98 -14.25
C THR A 91 14.74 -3.62 -13.71
N ILE A 92 15.73 -2.81 -13.30
CA ILE A 92 15.51 -1.51 -12.65
C ILE A 92 16.07 -0.41 -13.55
N TYR A 93 15.26 0.60 -13.79
CA TYR A 93 15.68 1.82 -14.48
C TYR A 93 16.50 2.69 -13.52
N LYS A 94 17.66 3.13 -13.97
CA LYS A 94 18.55 3.98 -13.20
C LYS A 94 18.98 5.20 -14.01
N ARG A 95 19.02 6.32 -13.31
CA ARG A 95 19.56 7.59 -13.78
C ARG A 95 20.73 7.98 -12.90
N GLU A 96 21.85 8.34 -13.50
CA GLU A 96 23.04 8.84 -12.79
C GLU A 96 23.57 10.09 -13.47
N VAL A 97 24.03 11.05 -12.68
CA VAL A 97 24.86 12.15 -13.16
C VAL A 97 26.30 11.80 -12.79
N LEU A 98 27.18 11.77 -13.79
CA LEU A 98 28.55 11.27 -13.64
C LEU A 98 29.52 12.21 -14.35
N THR A 99 30.72 12.34 -13.79
CA THR A 99 31.80 13.12 -14.41
C THR A 99 32.55 12.27 -15.43
N VAL A 100 32.81 12.85 -16.61
CA VAL A 100 33.59 12.23 -17.67
C VAL A 100 35.07 12.17 -17.27
N GLN A 101 35.69 11.01 -17.48
CA GLN A 101 37.10 10.73 -17.21
C GLN A 101 37.85 10.48 -18.52
N GLU A 102 39.17 10.70 -18.52
CA GLU A 102 40.02 10.29 -19.64
C GLU A 102 40.27 8.78 -19.62
N ASP A 103 40.25 8.14 -20.78
CA ASP A 103 40.50 6.72 -20.94
C ASP A 103 42.01 6.36 -21.06
N GLY A 104 42.91 7.33 -20.83
CA GLY A 104 44.36 7.14 -20.94
C GLY A 104 44.91 6.99 -22.37
N ALA A 105 44.02 6.79 -23.36
CA ALA A 105 44.33 6.75 -24.79
C ALA A 105 43.79 7.98 -25.58
N GLY A 106 43.41 9.06 -24.87
CA GLY A 106 42.83 10.27 -25.46
C GLY A 106 41.31 10.22 -25.72
N GLY A 107 40.64 9.13 -25.35
CA GLY A 107 39.18 9.01 -25.37
C GLY A 107 38.52 9.39 -24.04
N THR A 108 37.20 9.58 -24.06
CA THR A 108 36.38 9.90 -22.87
C THR A 108 35.58 8.71 -22.39
N LYS A 109 35.58 8.45 -21.08
CA LYS A 109 34.85 7.34 -20.44
C LYS A 109 34.05 7.78 -19.22
N VAL A 110 33.06 6.96 -18.85
CA VAL A 110 32.18 7.16 -17.71
C VAL A 110 32.00 5.84 -16.98
N LYS A 111 32.12 5.85 -15.65
CA LYS A 111 31.95 4.67 -14.82
C LYS A 111 30.61 4.70 -14.09
N LEU A 112 29.71 3.81 -14.50
CA LEU A 112 28.43 3.56 -13.85
C LEU A 112 28.61 2.90 -12.49
N SER A 113 27.66 3.09 -11.58
CA SER A 113 27.67 2.38 -10.29
C SER A 113 27.21 0.93 -10.38
N LYS A 114 26.47 0.59 -11.44
CA LYS A 114 25.98 -0.77 -11.74
C LYS A 114 26.18 -1.06 -13.21
N ALA A 115 26.54 -2.30 -13.54
CA ALA A 115 26.65 -2.75 -14.91
C ALA A 115 25.27 -2.67 -15.60
N PRO A 116 25.16 -2.02 -16.77
CA PRO A 116 23.92 -1.93 -17.50
C PRO A 116 23.56 -3.28 -18.12
N GLN A 117 22.26 -3.53 -18.22
CA GLN A 117 21.67 -4.65 -18.91
C GLN A 117 21.46 -4.26 -20.37
N GLY A 118 22.07 -5.02 -21.27
CA GLY A 118 22.13 -4.68 -22.70
C GLY A 118 23.41 -3.94 -23.06
N GLY A 119 23.79 -4.00 -24.34
CA GLY A 119 25.02 -3.36 -24.85
C GLY A 119 24.89 -1.85 -25.02
N SER A 120 25.67 -1.28 -25.94
CA SER A 120 25.74 0.16 -26.20
C SER A 120 24.40 0.82 -26.58
N THR A 121 23.44 0.08 -27.15
CA THR A 121 22.12 0.60 -27.54
C THR A 121 21.14 0.72 -26.38
N ALA A 122 21.41 0.09 -25.23
CA ALA A 122 20.55 0.11 -24.05
C ALA A 122 20.89 1.25 -23.08
N VAL A 123 21.97 1.99 -23.35
CA VAL A 123 22.47 3.09 -22.54
C VAL A 123 22.29 4.40 -23.30
N SER A 124 21.62 5.37 -22.68
CA SER A 124 21.45 6.71 -23.24
C SER A 124 22.26 7.71 -22.42
N VAL A 125 23.22 8.37 -23.05
CA VAL A 125 24.08 9.39 -22.43
C VAL A 125 23.74 10.77 -23.00
N PHE A 126 23.62 11.77 -22.15
CA PHE A 126 23.41 13.16 -22.53
C PHE A 126 24.39 14.06 -21.80
N ALA A 127 24.81 15.16 -22.42
CA ALA A 127 25.53 16.22 -21.70
C ALA A 127 24.66 16.76 -20.56
N PHE A 128 25.27 17.10 -19.43
CA PHE A 128 24.57 17.67 -18.29
C PHE A 128 25.29 18.93 -17.83
N THR A 129 24.60 20.07 -17.91
CA THR A 129 25.19 21.37 -17.57
C THR A 129 24.17 22.18 -16.82
N ASN A 130 24.56 22.73 -15.66
CA ASN A 130 23.71 23.56 -14.81
C ASN A 130 22.34 22.93 -14.46
N GLY A 131 22.29 21.61 -14.29
CA GLY A 131 21.05 20.90 -13.97
C GLY A 131 20.15 20.59 -15.15
N VAL A 132 20.58 20.90 -16.38
CA VAL A 132 19.77 20.73 -17.60
C VAL A 132 20.39 19.67 -18.51
N LYS A 133 19.52 18.80 -19.03
CA LYS A 133 19.85 17.82 -20.06
C LYS A 133 20.16 18.51 -21.39
N GLY A 134 21.37 18.28 -21.90
CA GLY A 134 21.87 18.80 -23.16
C GLY A 134 21.86 17.77 -24.30
N ALA A 135 22.80 17.93 -25.23
CA ALA A 135 22.89 17.12 -26.44
C ALA A 135 23.23 15.63 -26.14
N PRO A 136 22.68 14.67 -26.93
CA PRO A 136 23.00 13.25 -26.78
C PRO A 136 24.48 12.99 -27.11
N GLN A 137 25.08 12.06 -26.38
CA GLN A 137 26.45 11.58 -26.60
C GLN A 137 26.39 10.15 -27.13
N GLU A 138 27.05 9.91 -28.26
CA GLU A 138 27.13 8.56 -28.84
C GLU A 138 28.00 7.65 -27.97
N VAL A 139 27.50 6.46 -27.66
CA VAL A 139 28.24 5.44 -26.91
C VAL A 139 28.97 4.53 -27.89
N LYS A 140 30.29 4.40 -27.72
CA LYS A 140 31.14 3.52 -28.54
C LYS A 140 31.06 2.09 -28.04
N THR A 141 31.38 1.87 -26.77
CA THR A 141 31.38 0.55 -26.14
C THR A 141 30.92 0.63 -24.69
N VAL A 142 30.40 -0.50 -24.22
CA VAL A 142 30.03 -0.71 -22.82
C VAL A 142 30.71 -2.00 -22.37
N THR A 143 31.56 -1.91 -21.34
CA THR A 143 32.28 -3.06 -20.79
C THR A 143 32.12 -3.06 -19.27
N GLY A 144 31.38 -4.04 -18.75
CA GLY A 144 31.07 -4.09 -17.32
C GLY A 144 30.29 -2.84 -16.90
N SER A 145 30.86 -2.02 -16.00
CA SER A 145 30.25 -0.75 -15.60
C SER A 145 30.89 0.47 -16.26
N GLU A 146 31.77 0.27 -17.24
CA GLU A 146 32.45 1.37 -17.94
C GLU A 146 31.83 1.58 -19.32
N ILE A 147 31.53 2.85 -19.61
CA ILE A 147 31.05 3.32 -20.90
C ILE A 147 32.16 4.13 -21.54
N VAL A 148 32.53 3.79 -22.76
CA VAL A 148 33.41 4.61 -23.61
C VAL A 148 32.54 5.37 -24.58
N LEU A 149 32.66 6.70 -24.59
CA LEU A 149 31.94 7.56 -25.52
C LEU A 149 32.65 7.56 -26.89
N SER A 150 31.92 7.90 -27.95
CA SER A 150 32.49 7.96 -29.29
C SER A 150 33.46 9.13 -29.43
N ASP A 151 34.33 9.07 -30.44
CA ASP A 151 35.29 10.14 -30.73
C ASP A 151 34.60 11.43 -31.23
N LYS A 152 33.27 11.38 -31.44
CA LYS A 152 32.40 12.52 -31.77
C LYS A 152 31.68 13.09 -30.54
N ALA A 153 31.92 12.54 -29.34
CA ALA A 153 31.34 13.07 -28.12
C ALA A 153 31.73 14.54 -27.97
N THR A 154 30.76 15.38 -27.64
CA THR A 154 30.95 16.82 -27.48
C THR A 154 31.39 17.20 -26.07
N VAL A 155 31.42 16.23 -25.15
CA VAL A 155 31.77 16.42 -23.74
C VAL A 155 33.23 16.10 -23.49
N ALA A 156 33.91 16.94 -22.72
CA ALA A 156 35.31 16.79 -22.34
C ALA A 156 35.47 16.13 -20.97
N ALA A 157 36.68 15.65 -20.66
CA ALA A 157 37.00 15.17 -19.32
C ALA A 157 36.81 16.30 -18.28
N GLY A 158 36.19 15.95 -17.15
CA GLY A 158 35.79 16.91 -16.11
C GLY A 158 34.39 17.49 -16.27
N GLU A 159 33.73 17.32 -17.43
CA GLU A 159 32.33 17.70 -17.61
C GLU A 159 31.37 16.62 -17.09
N GLU A 160 30.12 17.00 -16.80
CA GLU A 160 29.09 16.08 -16.33
C GLU A 160 28.23 15.55 -17.48
N VAL A 161 27.83 14.29 -17.35
CA VAL A 161 26.84 13.65 -18.22
C VAL A 161 25.73 13.03 -17.39
N GLU A 162 24.52 13.05 -17.93
CA GLU A 162 23.37 12.34 -17.39
C GLU A 162 23.18 11.04 -18.18
N VAL A 163 23.23 9.91 -17.48
CA VAL A 163 23.15 8.57 -18.06
C VAL A 163 21.88 7.86 -17.60
N TYR A 164 21.12 7.34 -18.55
CA TYR A 164 19.94 6.51 -18.34
C TYR A 164 20.22 5.09 -18.82
N TYR A 165 20.03 4.11 -17.95
CA TYR A 165 20.24 2.71 -18.27
C TYR A 165 19.37 1.81 -17.38
N GLN A 166 19.28 0.54 -17.74
CA GLN A 166 18.64 -0.48 -16.92
C GLN A 166 19.72 -1.37 -16.32
N PHE A 167 19.55 -1.82 -15.08
CA PHE A 167 20.41 -2.86 -14.50
C PHE A 167 19.56 -3.98 -13.92
N GLN A 168 20.14 -5.17 -13.82
CA GLN A 168 19.48 -6.29 -13.19
C GLN A 168 19.78 -6.32 -11.69
N SER A 169 18.76 -6.13 -10.86
CA SER A 169 18.86 -6.48 -9.45
C SER A 169 18.67 -7.98 -9.30
N ALA A 170 19.55 -8.67 -8.57
CA ALA A 170 19.43 -10.10 -8.32
C ALA A 170 18.31 -10.43 -7.31
N SER A 171 18.01 -9.49 -6.41
CA SER A 171 16.96 -9.62 -5.40
C SER A 171 16.15 -8.32 -5.38
N ALA A 172 14.86 -8.45 -5.70
CA ALA A 172 13.89 -7.38 -5.64
C ALA A 172 12.49 -7.97 -5.36
N ASN A 173 11.64 -7.17 -4.74
CA ASN A 173 10.22 -7.50 -4.58
C ASN A 173 9.43 -6.66 -5.58
N LYS A 174 8.59 -7.32 -6.37
CA LYS A 174 7.73 -6.68 -7.36
C LYS A 174 6.27 -6.93 -7.04
N LEU A 175 5.50 -5.84 -7.04
CA LEU A 175 4.04 -5.87 -7.05
C LEU A 175 3.57 -5.32 -8.39
N SER A 176 2.58 -5.98 -9.00
CA SER A 176 1.99 -5.53 -10.25
C SER A 176 0.55 -5.11 -9.99
N PHE A 177 0.16 -3.94 -10.47
CA PHE A 177 -1.24 -3.52 -10.51
C PHE A 177 -1.82 -3.94 -11.85
N THR A 178 -2.55 -5.05 -11.88
CA THR A 178 -3.13 -5.59 -13.12
C THR A 178 -4.59 -5.20 -13.26
N ALA A 179 -5.12 -5.23 -14.49
CA ALA A 179 -6.53 -4.93 -14.74
C ALA A 179 -7.50 -6.00 -14.18
N LYS A 180 -6.98 -7.16 -13.76
CA LYS A 180 -7.78 -8.27 -13.22
C LYS A 180 -7.56 -8.49 -11.73
N GLY A 181 -6.54 -7.85 -11.15
CA GLY A 181 -6.25 -7.87 -9.73
C GLY A 181 -7.34 -7.12 -8.98
N PHE A 182 -8.03 -7.81 -8.07
CA PHE A 182 -9.00 -7.21 -7.16
C PHE A 182 -8.79 -7.80 -5.78
N PRO A 183 -9.00 -7.01 -4.71
CA PRO A 183 -8.86 -7.51 -3.36
C PRO A 183 -9.71 -8.77 -3.11
N LYS A 184 -9.09 -9.77 -2.50
CA LYS A 184 -9.76 -11.01 -2.07
C LYS A 184 -10.61 -10.76 -0.83
N TYR A 185 -11.48 -11.71 -0.51
CA TYR A 185 -12.17 -11.70 0.78
C TYR A 185 -11.17 -12.01 1.91
N VAL A 186 -11.31 -11.32 3.02
CA VAL A 186 -10.49 -11.49 4.21
C VAL A 186 -11.38 -11.65 5.44
N LYS A 187 -10.85 -12.28 6.48
CA LYS A 187 -11.35 -12.21 7.85
C LYS A 187 -10.50 -11.18 8.59
N ILE A 188 -11.12 -10.32 9.40
CA ILE A 188 -10.42 -9.33 10.20
C ILE A 188 -10.71 -9.60 11.67
N VAL A 189 -9.67 -9.68 12.48
CA VAL A 189 -9.79 -9.79 13.94
C VAL A 189 -9.07 -8.59 14.54
N GLY A 190 -9.79 -7.78 15.30
CA GLY A 190 -9.29 -6.56 15.93
C GLY A 190 -9.28 -6.70 17.44
N ASP A 191 -8.14 -6.44 18.07
CA ASP A 191 -7.97 -6.48 19.53
C ASP A 191 -7.80 -5.06 20.08
N THR A 192 -8.48 -4.74 21.18
CA THR A 192 -8.37 -3.45 21.86
C THR A 192 -8.69 -3.56 23.36
N LEU A 193 -8.59 -2.45 24.09
CA LEU A 193 -8.87 -2.37 25.52
C LEU A 193 -9.97 -1.36 25.81
N TYR A 194 -10.95 -1.77 26.61
CA TYR A 194 -12.01 -0.92 27.14
C TYR A 194 -11.79 -0.62 28.62
N ALA A 195 -12.08 0.60 29.05
CA ALA A 195 -12.07 0.95 30.47
C ALA A 195 -13.45 0.68 31.08
N ASP A 196 -13.53 -0.12 32.14
CA ASP A 196 -14.76 -0.35 32.90
C ASP A 196 -14.98 0.80 33.92
N GLU A 197 -16.16 1.45 33.87
CA GLU A 197 -16.54 2.55 34.78
C GLU A 197 -16.66 2.11 36.24
N VAL A 198 -17.13 0.89 36.48
CA VAL A 198 -17.47 0.39 37.82
C VAL A 198 -16.28 -0.30 38.46
N ALA A 199 -15.58 -1.14 37.71
CA ALA A 199 -14.38 -1.83 38.20
C ALA A 199 -13.13 -0.92 38.17
N GLY A 200 -13.11 0.10 37.30
CA GLY A 200 -11.96 0.99 37.12
C GLY A 200 -10.76 0.34 36.42
N GLU A 201 -10.94 -0.86 35.87
CA GLU A 201 -9.90 -1.67 35.22
C GLU A 201 -10.03 -1.65 33.69
N MET A 202 -8.94 -1.98 33.00
CA MET A 202 -8.96 -2.17 31.55
C MET A 202 -9.32 -3.62 31.24
N VAL A 203 -10.30 -3.82 30.39
CA VAL A 203 -10.80 -5.13 29.96
C VAL A 203 -10.50 -5.33 28.47
N PRO A 204 -9.98 -6.49 28.05
CA PRO A 204 -9.75 -6.77 26.65
C PRO A 204 -11.06 -6.96 25.88
N MET A 205 -11.09 -6.40 24.67
CA MET A 205 -12.18 -6.53 23.72
C MET A 205 -11.63 -6.99 22.38
N GLN A 206 -12.22 -8.04 21.82
CA GLN A 206 -11.95 -8.52 20.48
C GLN A 206 -13.17 -8.31 19.57
N MET A 207 -12.95 -7.71 18.42
CA MET A 207 -13.93 -7.57 17.35
C MET A 207 -13.55 -8.50 16.19
N THR A 208 -14.43 -9.42 15.82
CA THR A 208 -14.23 -10.33 14.68
C THR A 208 -15.18 -10.00 13.54
N TYR A 209 -14.62 -9.64 12.39
CA TYR A 209 -15.31 -9.53 11.11
C TYR A 209 -15.03 -10.78 10.30
N TYR A 210 -16.01 -11.67 10.21
CA TYR A 210 -15.80 -13.01 9.63
C TYR A 210 -15.56 -13.00 8.12
N LYS A 211 -16.16 -12.06 7.40
CA LYS A 211 -15.98 -11.88 5.97
C LYS A 211 -16.04 -10.41 5.62
N ALA A 212 -14.94 -9.90 5.11
CA ALA A 212 -14.76 -8.53 4.69
C ALA A 212 -14.14 -8.50 3.30
N LYS A 213 -14.39 -7.45 2.53
CA LYS A 213 -13.72 -7.21 1.25
C LYS A 213 -13.24 -5.78 1.20
N LEU A 214 -11.95 -5.60 0.92
CA LEU A 214 -11.37 -4.27 0.74
C LEU A 214 -11.92 -3.63 -0.53
N GLN A 215 -12.31 -2.37 -0.41
CA GLN A 215 -12.72 -1.56 -1.54
C GLN A 215 -11.51 -1.27 -2.44
N PRO A 216 -11.63 -1.42 -3.78
CA PRO A 216 -10.49 -1.35 -4.69
C PRO A 216 -10.02 0.09 -4.97
N ASN A 217 -10.79 1.11 -4.57
CA ASN A 217 -10.43 2.51 -4.72
C ASN A 217 -9.42 2.93 -3.67
N PHE A 218 -8.21 3.24 -4.10
CA PHE A 218 -7.19 3.86 -3.25
C PHE A 218 -6.43 4.93 -4.03
N THR A 219 -5.82 5.86 -3.29
CA THR A 219 -4.93 6.88 -3.84
C THR A 219 -3.60 6.79 -3.12
N LEU A 220 -2.50 6.70 -3.88
CA LEU A 220 -1.15 6.82 -3.33
C LEU A 220 -0.63 8.22 -3.65
N ALA A 221 -0.63 9.11 -2.66
CA ALA A 221 -0.03 10.43 -2.79
C ALA A 221 1.46 10.36 -2.44
N MET A 222 2.29 11.05 -3.23
CA MET A 222 3.71 11.24 -2.97
C MET A 222 3.99 12.75 -2.97
N SER A 223 4.18 13.33 -1.79
CA SER A 223 4.45 14.77 -1.63
C SER A 223 5.66 14.98 -0.72
N PRO A 224 6.58 15.90 -1.06
CA PRO A 224 7.72 16.24 -0.20
C PRO A 224 7.35 17.18 0.97
N THR A 225 6.12 17.71 0.97
CA THR A 225 5.65 18.68 1.98
C THR A 225 4.24 18.32 2.47
N GLY A 226 3.95 18.67 3.71
CA GLY A 226 2.69 18.35 4.39
C GLY A 226 2.85 17.16 5.33
N ASP A 227 1.73 16.73 5.92
CA ASP A 227 1.69 15.53 6.76
C ASP A 227 2.00 14.27 5.92
N PRO A 228 2.56 13.22 6.53
CA PRO A 228 2.74 11.94 5.86
C PRO A 228 1.44 11.48 5.19
N SER A 229 1.54 11.03 3.94
CA SER A 229 0.38 10.56 3.20
C SER A 229 -0.27 9.38 3.92
N SER A 230 -1.56 9.49 4.23
CA SER A 230 -2.34 8.43 4.85
C SER A 230 -2.83 7.45 3.79
N LEU A 231 -2.73 6.15 4.10
CA LEU A 231 -3.39 5.08 3.39
C LEU A 231 -4.69 4.74 4.13
N THR A 232 -5.81 4.85 3.43
CA THR A 232 -7.14 4.49 3.95
C THR A 232 -7.54 3.13 3.37
N LEU A 233 -7.85 2.18 4.25
CA LEU A 233 -8.35 0.86 3.90
C LEU A 233 -9.81 0.76 4.33
N THR A 234 -10.74 0.77 3.37
CA THR A 234 -12.17 0.64 3.64
C THR A 234 -12.63 -0.76 3.27
N PHE A 235 -13.14 -1.50 4.26
CA PHE A 235 -13.64 -2.86 4.09
C PHE A 235 -15.16 -2.89 4.16
N ASP A 236 -15.79 -3.48 3.15
CA ASP A 236 -17.20 -3.84 3.18
C ASP A 236 -17.36 -5.16 3.93
N ILE A 237 -18.26 -5.20 4.92
CA ILE A 237 -18.50 -6.39 5.75
C ILE A 237 -19.69 -7.18 5.21
N PHE A 238 -19.51 -8.48 5.06
CA PHE A 238 -20.51 -9.40 4.51
C PHE A 238 -21.03 -10.34 5.60
N PRO A 239 -22.35 -10.60 5.62
CA PRO A 239 -22.90 -11.54 6.59
C PRO A 239 -22.43 -12.96 6.26
N VAL A 240 -22.11 -13.72 7.31
CA VAL A 240 -21.89 -15.16 7.23
C VAL A 240 -22.66 -15.87 8.33
N LYS A 241 -22.95 -17.16 8.13
CA LYS A 241 -23.62 -17.96 9.14
C LYS A 241 -22.64 -18.35 10.24
N VAL A 242 -22.79 -17.72 11.40
CA VAL A 242 -22.11 -18.10 12.64
C VAL A 242 -23.17 -18.73 13.54
N ASN A 243 -22.97 -19.99 13.94
CA ASN A 243 -23.93 -20.75 14.76
C ASN A 243 -25.38 -20.75 14.21
N GLY A 244 -25.53 -20.69 12.88
CA GLY A 244 -26.83 -20.70 12.21
C GLY A 244 -27.48 -19.32 12.02
N THR A 245 -26.85 -18.24 12.49
CA THR A 245 -27.36 -16.86 12.36
C THR A 245 -26.47 -16.04 11.43
N ASP A 246 -27.08 -15.26 10.54
CA ASP A 246 -26.37 -14.32 9.67
C ASP A 246 -25.76 -13.20 10.53
N THR A 247 -24.43 -13.24 10.63
CA THR A 247 -23.63 -12.40 11.54
C THR A 247 -22.64 -11.60 10.72
N LEU A 248 -22.60 -10.27 10.96
CA LEU A 248 -21.68 -9.35 10.28
C LEU A 248 -20.35 -9.24 11.04
N ALA A 249 -20.42 -9.06 12.36
CA ALA A 249 -19.27 -9.02 13.24
C ALA A 249 -19.68 -9.44 14.65
N ASP A 250 -18.76 -10.04 15.40
CA ASP A 250 -18.90 -10.33 16.81
C ASP A 250 -17.96 -9.46 17.64
N MET A 251 -18.47 -8.92 18.75
CA MET A 251 -17.69 -8.21 19.76
C MET A 251 -17.67 -9.05 21.03
N ILE A 252 -16.48 -9.38 21.50
CA ILE A 252 -16.26 -10.26 22.65
C ILE A 252 -15.42 -9.49 23.66
N ILE A 253 -15.98 -9.29 24.85
CA ILE A 253 -15.26 -8.78 26.01
C ILE A 253 -14.98 -9.99 26.90
N TYR A 254 -13.74 -10.15 27.35
CA TYR A 254 -13.32 -11.33 28.11
C TYR A 254 -12.39 -10.98 29.27
N GLU A 255 -12.23 -11.91 30.20
CA GLU A 255 -11.22 -11.85 31.27
C GLU A 255 -10.01 -12.68 30.80
N GLU A 256 -8.80 -12.14 30.94
CA GLU A 256 -7.55 -12.91 30.74
C GLU A 256 -7.24 -13.83 31.93
#